data_AF-A0A3N0XRE9-F1
#
_entry.id   AF-A0A3N0XRE9-F1
#
_cell.length_a   1.000
_cell.length_b   1.000
_cell.length_c   1.000
_cell.angle_alpha   90.00
_cell.angle_beta   90.00
_cell.angle_gamma   90.00
#
_symmetry.space_group_name_H-M   'P 1'
#
loop_
_entity.id
_entity.type
_entity.pdbx_description
1 polymer ?
#
loop_
_entity_poly.entity_id
_entity_poly.type
_entity_poly.pdbx_seq_one_letter_code
_entity_poly.pdbx_strand_id
1 'polypeptide(L)'
;MFYLMEYLNICHQVTCDDVTLMEGFWCGLDKDIRFLMPKGETCWSLEDYINFALWMDGSSFTIGKAGEKNIAIVQPYPTSIVTSLNPEPSQPSPP
;
A
#
# COMPACT_ATOMS: atom_id res chain seq x y z
N MET A 1 7.92 8.37 8.98
CA MET A 1 7.49 7.14 9.68
C MET A 1 7.36 7.25 11.20
N PHE A 2 8.24 7.94 11.95
CA PHE A 2 8.11 8.08 13.42
C PHE A 2 6.78 8.68 13.90
N TYR A 3 6.27 9.69 13.19
CA TYR A 3 4.98 10.34 13.45
C TYR A 3 3.81 9.35 13.54
N LEU A 4 3.80 8.33 12.68
CA LEU A 4 2.66 7.43 12.58
C LEU A 4 2.52 6.53 13.82
N MET A 5 3.63 6.01 14.34
CA MET A 5 3.60 5.14 15.51
C MET A 5 3.16 5.89 16.77
N GLU A 6 3.63 7.13 16.92
CA GLU A 6 3.19 8.02 18.00
C GLU A 6 1.70 8.36 17.87
N TYR A 7 1.25 8.64 16.64
CA TYR A 7 -0.15 8.92 16.35
C TYR A 7 -1.08 7.75 16.72
N LEU A 8 -0.74 6.53 16.29
CA LEU A 8 -1.53 5.33 16.61
C LEU A 8 -1.57 5.05 18.11
N ASN A 9 -0.45 5.25 18.81
CA ASN A 9 -0.38 5.08 20.26
C ASN A 9 -1.32 6.04 21.00
N ILE A 10 -1.47 7.28 20.49
CA ILE A 10 -2.42 8.25 21.03
C ILE A 10 -3.86 7.85 20.67
N CYS A 11 -4.12 7.41 19.43
CA CYS A 11 -5.45 6.97 18.99
C CYS A 11 -6.03 5.87 19.88
N HIS A 12 -5.18 4.95 20.36
CA HIS A 12 -5.61 3.87 21.26
C HIS A 12 -5.99 4.34 22.67
N GLN A 13 -5.62 5.56 23.07
CA GLN A 13 -5.88 6.12 24.40
C GLN A 13 -7.09 7.07 24.42
N VAL A 14 -7.59 7.47 23.25
CA VAL A 14 -8.70 8.43 23.12
C VAL A 14 -9.98 7.73 22.66
N THR A 15 -11.14 8.25 23.06
CA THR A 15 -12.46 7.75 22.65
C THR A 15 -13.02 8.59 21.49
N CYS A 16 -12.23 8.71 20.44
CA CYS A 16 -12.63 9.40 19.21
C CYS A 16 -13.19 8.42 18.19
N ASP A 17 -14.16 8.85 17.39
CA ASP A 17 -14.58 8.09 16.21
C ASP A 17 -13.52 8.19 15.09
N ASP A 18 -13.62 7.28 14.12
CA ASP A 18 -12.69 7.18 12.99
C ASP A 18 -12.61 8.48 12.19
N VAL A 19 -13.70 9.22 12.04
CA VAL A 19 -13.72 10.48 11.28
C VAL A 19 -12.87 11.53 11.98
N THR A 20 -13.06 11.67 13.29
CA THR A 20 -12.27 12.58 14.13
C THR A 20 -10.78 12.21 14.09
N LEU A 21 -10.46 10.92 14.13
CA LEU A 21 -9.10 10.43 14.01
C LEU A 21 -8.53 10.62 12.59
N MET A 22 -9.33 10.53 11.53
CA MET A 22 -8.87 10.84 10.17
C MET A 22 -8.55 12.32 10.01
N GLU A 23 -9.37 13.22 10.56
CA GLU A 23 -9.12 14.65 10.50
C GLU A 23 -7.84 15.03 11.26
N GLY A 24 -7.63 14.46 12.46
CA GLY A 24 -6.43 14.67 13.24
C GLY A 24 -5.17 14.20 12.50
N PHE A 25 -5.23 13.00 11.90
CA PHE A 25 -4.15 12.44 11.11
C PHE A 25 -3.87 13.31 9.88
N TRP A 26 -4.92 13.66 9.13
CA TRP A 26 -4.81 14.52 7.95
C TRP A 26 -4.14 15.84 8.29
N CYS A 27 -4.47 16.48 9.43
CA CYS A 27 -3.87 17.75 9.81
C CYS A 27 -2.35 17.70 9.97
N GLY A 28 -1.79 16.56 10.42
CA GLY A 28 -0.36 16.38 10.64
C GLY A 28 0.43 15.88 9.43
N LEU A 29 -0.24 15.54 8.33
CA LEU A 29 0.43 15.14 7.09
C LEU A 29 1.11 16.31 6.38
N ASP A 30 2.09 15.96 5.54
CA ASP A 30 2.73 16.92 4.65
C ASP A 30 1.69 17.58 3.72
N LYS A 31 1.93 18.84 3.33
CA LYS A 31 1.01 19.61 2.48
C LYS A 31 0.72 18.93 1.15
N ASP A 32 1.72 18.29 0.54
CA ASP A 32 1.57 17.66 -0.77
C ASP A 32 0.71 16.40 -0.67
N ILE A 33 0.91 15.61 0.39
CA ILE A 33 0.10 14.41 0.68
C ILE A 33 -1.33 14.82 1.02
N ARG A 34 -1.52 15.87 1.85
CA ARG A 34 -2.86 16.37 2.20
C ARG A 34 -3.68 16.82 1.02
N PHE A 35 -3.05 17.40 0.00
CA PHE A 35 -3.73 17.84 -1.21
C PHE A 35 -4.28 16.65 -2.02
N LEU A 36 -3.63 15.50 -1.93
CA LEU A 36 -3.99 14.28 -2.66
C LEU A 36 -4.95 13.38 -1.87
N MET A 37 -5.06 13.59 -0.56
CA MET A 37 -5.94 12.83 0.31
C MET A 37 -7.33 13.46 0.46
N PRO A 38 -8.40 12.68 0.34
CA PRO A 38 -9.75 13.17 0.59
C PRO A 38 -9.93 13.50 2.07
N LYS A 39 -10.51 14.65 2.40
CA LYS A 39 -10.68 15.06 3.81
C LYS A 39 -11.92 14.42 4.43
N GLY A 40 -11.73 13.57 5.45
CA GLY A 40 -12.83 13.07 6.30
C GLY A 40 -13.83 12.19 5.56
N GLU A 41 -13.36 11.39 4.59
CA GLU A 41 -14.22 10.55 3.76
C GLU A 41 -14.75 9.36 4.57
N THR A 42 -16.05 9.37 4.89
CA THR A 42 -16.67 8.43 5.85
C THR A 42 -16.79 7.00 5.35
N CYS A 43 -16.42 6.72 4.10
CA CYS A 43 -16.46 5.38 3.53
C CYS A 43 -15.19 4.58 3.80
N TRP A 44 -14.11 5.23 4.26
CA TRP A 44 -12.85 4.55 4.59
C TRP A 44 -12.81 4.24 6.08
N SER A 45 -12.14 3.15 6.44
CA SER A 45 -11.71 2.94 7.83
C SER A 45 -10.47 3.78 8.12
N LEU A 46 -10.18 4.06 9.40
CA LEU A 46 -8.96 4.77 9.77
C LEU A 46 -7.69 4.03 9.27
N GLU A 47 -7.73 2.70 9.27
CA GLU A 47 -6.66 1.83 8.75
C GLU A 47 -6.43 2.06 7.25
N ASP A 48 -7.50 2.01 6.44
CA ASP A 48 -7.41 2.25 4.99
C ASP A 48 -6.90 3.66 4.68
N TYR A 49 -7.37 4.64 5.45
CA TYR A 49 -6.98 6.05 5.29
C TYR A 49 -5.49 6.26 5.55
N ILE A 50 -4.96 5.65 6.60
CA ILE A 50 -3.53 5.70 6.92
C ILE A 50 -2.70 4.94 5.88
N ASN A 51 -3.17 3.77 5.43
CA ASN A 51 -2.50 2.99 4.40
C ASN A 51 -2.38 3.76 3.08
N PHE A 52 -3.43 4.49 2.70
CA PHE A 52 -3.39 5.34 1.52
C PHE A 52 -2.35 6.46 1.67
N ALA A 53 -2.27 7.12 2.83
CA ALA A 53 -1.27 8.15 3.09
C ALA A 53 0.17 7.61 2.98
N LEU A 54 0.41 6.41 3.52
CA LEU A 54 1.70 5.73 3.45
C LEU A 54 2.08 5.38 2.01
N TRP A 55 1.11 4.92 1.22
CA TRP A 55 1.32 4.65 -0.20
C TRP A 55 1.68 5.92 -0.97
N MET A 56 1.02 7.05 -0.68
CA MET A 56 1.32 8.35 -1.29
C MET A 56 2.72 8.87 -0.93
N ASP A 57 3.22 8.56 0.27
CA ASP A 57 4.60 8.86 0.72
C ASP A 57 5.64 7.90 0.11
N GLY A 58 5.22 6.92 -0.72
CA GLY A 58 6.10 5.89 -1.27
C GLY A 58 6.60 4.88 -0.23
N SER A 59 5.91 4.78 0.91
CA SER A 59 6.25 3.83 1.97
C SER A 59 5.81 2.42 1.61
N SER A 60 6.65 1.43 1.92
CA SER A 60 6.28 0.01 1.88
C SER A 60 5.59 -0.47 3.17
N PHE A 61 5.44 0.41 4.16
CA PHE A 61 4.77 0.10 5.40
C PHE A 61 3.25 0.06 5.19
N THR A 62 2.60 -0.97 5.74
CA THR A 62 1.14 -1.10 5.77
C THR A 62 0.70 -1.37 7.20
N ILE A 63 -0.32 -0.66 7.66
CA ILE A 63 -1.09 -1.03 8.83
C ILE A 63 -2.04 -2.13 8.37
N GLY A 64 -1.75 -3.35 8.81
CA GLY A 64 -2.63 -4.49 8.66
C GLY A 64 -2.91 -5.08 10.04
N LYS A 65 -4.13 -5.57 10.25
CA LYS A 65 -4.45 -6.43 11.39
C LYS A 65 -3.37 -7.51 11.51
N ALA A 66 -2.70 -7.60 12.66
CA ALA A 66 -1.66 -8.59 12.93
C ALA A 66 -2.27 -10.01 13.00
N GLY A 67 -2.62 -10.57 11.85
CA GLY A 67 -3.01 -11.94 11.63
C GLY A 67 -1.97 -12.58 10.71
N GLU A 68 -1.15 -13.45 11.28
CA GLU A 68 -0.29 -14.43 10.61
C GLU A 68 0.57 -13.93 9.44
N LYS A 69 1.84 -13.70 9.78
CA LYS A 69 3.03 -13.87 8.93
C LYS A 69 2.75 -14.58 7.59
N ASN A 70 2.57 -13.80 6.52
CA ASN A 70 3.00 -14.18 5.18
C ASN A 70 3.36 -12.90 4.44
N ILE A 71 4.64 -12.53 4.54
CA ILE A 71 5.24 -11.52 3.69
C ILE A 71 5.29 -12.12 2.28
N ALA A 72 4.22 -11.96 1.51
CA ALA A 72 4.29 -12.14 0.07
C ALA A 72 4.98 -10.90 -0.49
N ILE A 73 6.31 -10.96 -0.57
CA ILE A 73 7.10 -10.03 -1.37
C ILE A 73 6.62 -10.20 -2.81
N VAL A 74 5.79 -9.28 -3.30
CA VAL A 74 5.50 -9.17 -4.73
C VAL A 74 6.79 -8.66 -5.36
N GLN A 75 7.59 -9.59 -5.90
CA GLN A 75 8.73 -9.29 -6.74
C GLN A 75 8.26 -8.38 -7.89
N PRO A 76 8.88 -7.22 -8.13
CA PRO A 76 8.65 -6.48 -9.37
C PRO A 76 9.14 -7.38 -10.52
N TYR A 77 8.23 -7.69 -11.42
CA TYR A 77 8.43 -8.52 -12.61
C TYR A 77 9.85 -8.36 -13.21
N PRO A 78 10.63 -9.44 -13.38
CA PRO A 78 11.73 -9.37 -14.30
C PRO A 78 11.13 -9.23 -15.70
N THR A 79 11.35 -8.08 -16.32
CA THR A 79 11.20 -7.88 -17.76
C THR A 79 12.12 -8.88 -18.47
N SER A 80 11.62 -10.08 -18.74
CA SER A 80 12.29 -11.01 -19.65
C SER A 80 12.09 -10.48 -21.06
N ILE A 81 13.14 -9.82 -21.52
CA ILE A 81 13.40 -9.43 -22.90
C ILE A 81 13.00 -10.58 -23.84
N VAL A 82 12.28 -10.22 -24.89
CA VAL A 82 11.89 -11.07 -26.02
C VAL A 82 13.10 -11.83 -26.57
N THR A 83 13.05 -13.16 -26.51
CA THR A 83 13.78 -14.00 -27.47
C THR A 83 12.76 -14.85 -28.20
N SER A 84 12.40 -14.40 -29.40
CA SER A 84 11.63 -15.13 -30.40
C SER A 84 12.30 -16.48 -30.67
N LEU A 85 11.78 -17.56 -30.07
CA LEU A 85 12.07 -18.93 -30.51
C LEU A 85 10.98 -19.33 -31.51
N ASN A 86 11.36 -19.15 -32.77
CA ASN A 86 10.70 -19.67 -33.95
C ASN A 86 10.45 -21.19 -33.81
N PRO A 87 9.22 -21.72 -33.93
CA PRO A 87 9.02 -23.16 -33.97
C PRO A 87 9.32 -23.66 -35.38
N GLU A 88 10.49 -24.28 -35.56
CA GLU A 88 10.83 -25.02 -36.76
C GLU A 88 9.87 -26.22 -36.93
N PRO A 89 9.17 -26.38 -38.08
CA PRO A 89 8.28 -27.52 -38.29
C PRO A 89 9.10 -28.80 -38.51
N SER A 90 8.82 -29.82 -37.71
CA SER A 90 9.46 -31.14 -37.81
C SER A 90 9.25 -31.77 -39.18
N GLN A 91 10.32 -31.91 -39.95
CA GLN A 91 10.35 -32.67 -41.20
C GLN A 91 10.52 -34.17 -40.90
N PRO A 92 9.78 -35.08 -41.54
CA PRO A 92 9.98 -36.52 -41.37
C PRO A 92 11.20 -36.99 -42.17
N SER A 93 12.07 -37.80 -41.55
CA SER A 93 13.23 -38.43 -42.19
C SER A 93 12.82 -39.61 -43.09
N PRO A 94 13.37 -39.73 -44.32
CA PRO A 94 13.39 -40.97 -45.10
C PRO A 94 14.81 -41.61 -45.07
N PRO A 95 15.06 -42.82 -45.63
CA PRO A 95 14.16 -43.84 -46.19
C PRO A 95 14.02 -45.11 -45.32
#